data_AF-A0A6I7W6U2-F1
#
_entry.id   AF-A0A6I7W6U2-F1
#
_cell.length_a   1.000
_cell.length_b   1.000
_cell.length_c   1.000
_cell.angle_alpha   90.00
_cell.angle_beta   90.00
_cell.angle_gamma   90.00
#
_symmetry.space_group_name_H-M   'P 1'
#
loop_
_entity.id
_entity.type
_entity.pdbx_description
1 polymer ?
#
loop_
_entity_poly.entity_id
_entity_poly.type
_entity_poly.pdbx_seq_one_letter_code
_entity_poly.pdbx_strand_id
1 'polypeptide(L)'
;TVYEVDFSDEELIKNSVSKIDKKLSVKKVIVHITEGEQKKNIDESGLKSGDSMVKTKDITEKADSLLGAVKYDLIGEIAKEARLNRKTVAAILQKIRADTFHQFKVNPESFIKEVSKIINDEKATTLINNIVYSKTDNTYEDKIFTVNNFKGSLNSNILEVKKHVYDYLKTDSKIEREFAKELEIGEVLVYSKLPNDFKIPTPVGNYNPDWAIVFDTDKFKYVYFIAETKGSMESMQLRAIEEKRIDYAKKHFEALGHADIKYDVITTYQDLRDKVML
;
A
#
# COMPACT_ATOMS: atom_id res chain seq x y z
N THR A 1 2.99 15.60 16.54
CA THR A 1 4.33 15.00 16.78
C THR A 1 5.23 15.32 15.62
N VAL A 2 6.54 15.24 15.83
CA VAL A 2 7.54 15.10 14.75
C VAL A 2 8.16 13.71 14.82
N TYR A 3 8.80 13.25 13.74
CA TYR A 3 9.47 11.96 13.71
C TYR A 3 10.96 12.11 13.43
N GLU A 4 11.74 11.22 14.03
CA GLU A 4 13.14 10.99 13.71
C GLU A 4 13.30 9.51 13.32
N VAL A 5 14.20 9.23 12.38
CA VAL A 5 14.47 7.87 11.92
C VAL A 5 15.97 7.65 11.93
N ASP A 6 16.42 6.64 12.66
CA ASP A 6 17.77 6.13 12.53
C ASP A 6 17.83 5.08 11.42
N PHE A 7 18.63 5.34 10.38
CA PHE A 7 18.73 4.47 9.21
C PHE A 7 20.14 3.93 9.05
N SER A 8 20.32 2.65 9.35
CA SER A 8 21.57 1.94 9.12
C SER A 8 21.60 1.30 7.73
N ASP A 9 22.50 1.80 6.87
CA ASP A 9 22.79 1.18 5.58
C ASP A 9 23.23 -0.29 5.75
N GLU A 10 23.96 -0.61 6.81
CA GLU A 10 24.43 -1.97 7.07
C GLU A 10 23.29 -2.94 7.41
N GLU A 11 22.33 -2.47 8.20
CA GLU A 11 21.11 -3.22 8.52
C GLU A 11 20.27 -3.46 7.26
N LEU A 12 20.04 -2.41 6.46
CA LEU A 12 19.33 -2.51 5.20
C LEU A 12 20.00 -3.55 4.27
N ILE A 13 21.33 -3.49 4.13
CA ILE A 13 22.07 -4.42 3.28
C ILE A 13 21.88 -5.85 3.78
N LYS A 14 22.10 -6.09 5.08
CA LYS A 14 22.00 -7.43 5.68
C LYS A 14 20.60 -8.03 5.51
N ASN A 15 19.56 -7.26 5.81
CA ASN A 15 18.19 -7.75 5.72
C ASN A 15 17.77 -7.94 4.27
N SER A 16 18.13 -7.01 3.37
CA SER A 16 17.83 -7.11 1.93
C SER A 16 18.44 -8.38 1.34
N VAL A 17 19.72 -8.66 1.66
CA VAL A 17 20.40 -9.90 1.23
C VAL A 17 19.63 -11.12 1.70
N SER A 18 19.30 -11.21 3.00
CA SER A 18 18.55 -12.35 3.53
C SER A 18 17.18 -12.52 2.88
N LYS A 19 16.48 -11.44 2.50
CA LYS A 19 15.15 -11.51 1.89
C LYS A 19 15.23 -11.89 0.41
N ILE A 20 16.16 -11.31 -0.33
CA ILE A 20 16.42 -11.65 -1.75
C ILE A 20 16.72 -13.15 -1.85
N ASP A 21 17.63 -13.65 -1.02
CA ASP A 21 18.02 -15.06 -1.02
C ASP A 21 16.90 -16.05 -0.60
N LYS A 22 15.86 -15.58 0.09
CA LYS A 22 14.74 -16.43 0.53
C LYS A 22 13.51 -16.33 -0.38
N LYS A 23 13.28 -15.17 -1.00
CA LYS A 23 12.01 -14.83 -1.65
C LYS A 23 12.11 -14.53 -3.13
N LEU A 24 13.30 -14.31 -3.67
CA LEU A 24 13.45 -13.96 -5.09
C LEU A 24 12.89 -15.08 -5.96
N SER A 25 11.94 -14.71 -6.82
CA SER A 25 11.34 -15.60 -7.81
C SER A 25 11.34 -14.90 -9.15
N VAL A 26 12.23 -15.34 -10.04
CA VAL A 26 12.37 -14.78 -11.38
C VAL A 26 11.49 -15.55 -12.36
N LYS A 27 10.61 -14.82 -13.06
CA LYS A 27 9.72 -15.42 -14.08
C LYS A 27 10.55 -15.81 -15.30
N LYS A 28 10.41 -17.06 -15.75
CA LYS A 28 11.00 -17.51 -17.02
C LYS A 28 10.27 -16.86 -18.19
N VAL A 29 11.02 -16.50 -19.23
CA VAL A 29 10.43 -15.96 -20.47
C VAL A 29 9.76 -17.10 -21.23
N ILE A 30 8.50 -16.89 -21.60
CA ILE A 30 7.71 -17.83 -22.41
C ILE A 30 7.46 -17.15 -23.75
N VAL A 31 7.81 -17.82 -24.84
CA VAL A 31 7.60 -17.33 -26.19
C VAL A 31 6.54 -18.20 -26.85
N HIS A 32 5.54 -17.54 -27.42
CA HIS A 32 4.51 -18.17 -28.23
C HIS A 32 4.88 -17.98 -29.70
N ILE A 33 5.21 -19.07 -30.38
CA ILE A 33 5.60 -19.08 -31.79
C ILE A 33 4.42 -19.61 -32.58
N THR A 34 3.79 -18.72 -33.35
CA THR A 34 2.78 -19.09 -34.34
C THR A 34 3.41 -18.98 -35.73
N GLU A 35 3.50 -20.11 -36.43
CA GLU A 35 3.92 -20.14 -37.84
C GLU A 35 2.67 -20.32 -38.71
N GLY A 36 2.66 -19.65 -39.86
CA GLY A 36 1.58 -19.78 -40.82
C GLY A 36 2.10 -19.65 -42.24
N GLU A 37 1.42 -20.33 -43.15
CA GLU A 37 1.72 -20.34 -44.57
C GLU A 37 0.57 -19.73 -45.36
N GLN A 38 0.92 -19.12 -46.49
CA GLN A 38 -0.06 -18.58 -47.42
C GLN A 38 -0.76 -19.72 -48.17
N LYS A 39 -2.09 -19.66 -48.29
CA LYS A 39 -2.86 -20.65 -49.07
C LYS A 39 -2.40 -20.65 -50.53
N LYS A 40 -2.31 -21.85 -51.12
CA LYS A 40 -1.85 -22.04 -52.52
C LYS A 40 -2.75 -21.35 -53.56
N ASN A 41 -4.05 -21.24 -53.26
CA ASN A 41 -5.02 -20.52 -54.07
C ASN A 41 -5.63 -19.41 -53.21
N ILE A 42 -5.66 -18.18 -53.72
CA ILE A 42 -6.22 -17.01 -53.06
C ILE A 42 -7.18 -16.33 -54.02
N ASP A 43 -8.37 -15.99 -53.53
CA ASP A 43 -9.33 -15.14 -54.22
C ASP A 43 -9.48 -13.78 -53.50
N GLU A 44 -10.10 -12.81 -54.17
CA GLU A 44 -10.29 -11.46 -53.63
C GLU A 44 -11.09 -11.46 -52.32
N SER A 45 -12.04 -12.41 -52.19
CA SER A 45 -12.82 -12.62 -50.96
C SER A 45 -11.96 -13.07 -49.79
N GLY A 46 -11.05 -14.02 -50.00
CA GLY A 46 -10.14 -14.56 -48.98
C GLY A 46 -9.06 -13.57 -48.53
N LEU A 47 -8.68 -12.63 -49.41
CA LEU A 47 -7.81 -11.50 -49.06
C LEU A 47 -8.54 -10.48 -48.18
N LYS A 48 -9.78 -10.12 -48.52
CA LYS A 48 -10.58 -9.16 -47.74
C LYS A 48 -11.02 -9.69 -46.39
N SER A 49 -11.23 -10.99 -46.25
CA SER A 49 -11.67 -11.64 -45.00
C SER A 49 -10.52 -11.98 -44.03
N GLY A 50 -9.26 -11.88 -44.48
CA GLY A 50 -8.09 -12.30 -43.69
C GLY A 50 -7.86 -13.82 -43.65
N ASP A 51 -8.63 -14.61 -44.40
CA ASP A 51 -8.54 -16.08 -44.46
C ASP A 51 -7.53 -16.57 -45.53
N SER A 52 -6.53 -15.76 -45.85
CA SER A 52 -5.48 -16.07 -46.83
C SER A 52 -4.29 -16.83 -46.23
N MET A 53 -4.20 -16.87 -44.90
CA MET A 53 -3.13 -17.54 -44.14
C MET A 53 -3.67 -18.75 -43.40
N VAL A 54 -2.95 -19.86 -43.41
CA VAL A 54 -3.23 -21.05 -42.61
C VAL A 54 -2.18 -21.15 -41.52
N LYS A 55 -2.61 -21.29 -40.27
CA LYS A 55 -1.69 -21.62 -39.17
C LYS A 55 -1.16 -23.03 -39.36
N THR A 56 0.14 -23.18 -39.48
CA THR A 56 0.81 -24.47 -39.67
C THR A 56 1.43 -24.98 -38.38
N LYS A 57 1.75 -24.08 -37.44
CA LYS A 57 2.36 -24.43 -36.16
C LYS A 57 1.96 -23.45 -35.07
N ASP A 58 1.75 -23.96 -33.86
CA ASP A 58 1.53 -23.16 -32.66
C ASP A 58 2.25 -23.84 -31.50
N ILE A 59 3.38 -23.27 -31.08
CA ILE A 59 4.24 -23.82 -30.03
C ILE A 59 4.48 -22.79 -28.96
N THR A 60 4.49 -23.25 -27.72
CA THR A 60 4.93 -22.47 -26.57
C THR A 60 6.27 -23.00 -26.10
N GLU A 61 7.32 -22.20 -26.22
CA GLU A 61 8.66 -22.56 -25.78
C GLU A 61 9.07 -21.71 -24.57
N LYS A 62 9.76 -22.35 -23.61
CA LYS A 62 10.46 -21.61 -22.56
C LYS A 62 11.76 -21.15 -23.20
N ALA A 63 11.92 -19.84 -23.37
CA ALA A 63 13.16 -19.31 -23.92
C ALA A 63 14.29 -19.56 -22.91
N ASP A 64 15.33 -20.28 -23.33
CA ASP A 64 16.59 -20.28 -22.61
C ASP A 64 17.18 -18.88 -22.66
N SER A 65 17.45 -18.31 -21.48
CA SER A 65 18.18 -17.06 -21.22
C SER A 65 18.40 -16.20 -22.47
N LEU A 66 17.43 -15.33 -22.78
CA LEU A 66 17.60 -14.28 -23.79
C LEU A 66 18.45 -13.14 -23.22
N LEU A 67 19.64 -13.44 -22.71
CA LEU A 67 20.73 -12.47 -22.72
C LEU A 67 21.21 -12.39 -24.17
N GLY A 68 20.42 -11.75 -25.04
CA GLY A 68 20.89 -11.34 -26.35
C GLY A 68 22.03 -10.31 -26.24
N ALA A 69 22.27 -9.52 -27.29
CA ALA A 69 23.28 -8.46 -27.26
C ALA A 69 22.96 -7.27 -26.33
N VAL A 70 21.82 -7.29 -25.63
CA VAL A 70 21.34 -6.20 -24.79
C VAL A 70 22.19 -6.12 -23.51
N LYS A 71 22.82 -4.95 -23.31
CA LYS A 71 23.54 -4.64 -22.08
C LYS A 71 22.59 -4.02 -21.07
N TYR A 72 22.57 -4.55 -19.86
CA TYR A 72 21.78 -4.02 -18.74
C TYR A 72 22.69 -3.30 -17.75
N ASP A 73 22.33 -2.08 -17.35
CA ASP A 73 22.92 -1.44 -16.17
C ASP A 73 22.21 -1.94 -14.91
N LEU A 74 22.49 -3.18 -14.51
CA LEU A 74 21.85 -3.83 -13.36
C LEU A 74 21.85 -2.96 -12.10
N ILE A 75 23.00 -2.34 -11.79
CA ILE A 75 23.15 -1.50 -10.62
C ILE A 75 22.34 -0.20 -10.78
N GLY A 76 22.38 0.42 -11.96
CA GLY A 76 21.68 1.67 -12.24
C GLY A 76 20.17 1.53 -12.20
N GLU A 77 19.63 0.47 -12.81
CA GLU A 77 18.18 0.23 -12.84
C GLU A 77 17.65 -0.04 -11.42
N ILE A 78 18.31 -0.91 -10.66
CA ILE A 78 17.92 -1.17 -9.26
C ILE A 78 18.08 0.10 -8.40
N ALA A 79 19.17 0.85 -8.56
CA ALA A 79 19.39 2.09 -7.80
C ALA A 79 18.30 3.13 -8.07
N LYS A 80 17.88 3.27 -9.34
CA LYS A 80 16.81 4.18 -9.75
C LYS A 80 15.45 3.76 -9.18
N GLU A 81 15.08 2.48 -9.32
CA GLU A 81 13.80 1.97 -8.83
C GLU A 81 13.72 1.93 -7.29
N ALA A 82 14.81 1.58 -6.61
CA ALA A 82 14.89 1.53 -5.16
C ALA A 82 15.19 2.90 -4.51
N ARG A 83 15.50 3.93 -5.32
CA ARG A 83 16.00 5.25 -4.87
C ARG A 83 17.13 5.11 -3.86
N LEU A 84 18.11 4.26 -4.17
CA LEU A 84 19.32 4.05 -3.36
C LEU A 84 20.55 4.52 -4.13
N ASN A 85 21.64 4.77 -3.40
CA ASN A 85 22.91 5.02 -4.04
C ASN A 85 23.44 3.72 -4.70
N ARG A 86 24.22 3.86 -5.77
CA ARG A 86 24.78 2.72 -6.52
C ARG A 86 25.71 1.85 -5.66
N LYS A 87 26.38 2.44 -4.66
CA LYS A 87 27.32 1.73 -3.76
C LYS A 87 26.58 0.74 -2.86
N THR A 88 25.45 1.11 -2.28
CA THR A 88 24.60 0.26 -1.45
C THR A 88 24.00 -0.87 -2.27
N VAL A 89 23.52 -0.59 -3.49
CA VAL A 89 23.03 -1.63 -4.40
C VAL A 89 24.14 -2.62 -4.75
N ALA A 90 25.34 -2.14 -5.08
CA ALA A 90 26.49 -3.01 -5.33
C ALA A 90 26.83 -3.88 -4.11
N ALA A 91 26.80 -3.31 -2.90
CA ALA A 91 27.06 -4.04 -1.67
C ALA A 91 26.00 -5.13 -1.38
N ILE A 92 24.72 -4.89 -1.71
CA ILE A 92 23.66 -5.89 -1.63
C ILE A 92 23.94 -7.02 -2.62
N LEU A 93 24.12 -6.69 -3.90
CA LEU A 93 24.31 -7.69 -4.97
C LEU A 93 25.60 -8.52 -4.80
N GLN A 94 26.64 -7.97 -4.18
CA GLN A 94 27.87 -8.72 -3.87
C GLN A 94 27.69 -9.74 -2.74
N LYS A 95 26.68 -9.56 -1.89
CA LYS A 95 26.48 -10.38 -0.69
C LYS A 95 25.37 -11.44 -0.83
N ILE A 96 24.54 -11.37 -1.88
CA ILE A 96 23.56 -12.43 -2.16
C ILE A 96 24.25 -13.72 -2.62
N ARG A 97 23.58 -14.86 -2.45
CA ARG A 97 24.15 -16.13 -2.88
C ARG A 97 24.32 -16.18 -4.41
N ALA A 98 25.34 -16.91 -4.86
CA ALA A 98 25.68 -17.02 -6.27
C ALA A 98 24.56 -17.66 -7.12
N ASP A 99 23.82 -18.62 -6.57
CA ASP A 99 22.65 -19.24 -7.21
C ASP A 99 21.50 -18.23 -7.37
N THR A 100 21.25 -17.41 -6.35
CA THR A 100 20.28 -16.32 -6.41
C THR A 100 20.67 -15.30 -7.49
N PHE A 101 21.92 -14.86 -7.51
CA PHE A 101 22.41 -13.92 -8.52
C PHE A 101 22.36 -14.50 -9.95
N HIS A 102 22.54 -15.82 -10.12
CA HIS A 102 22.45 -16.47 -11.42
C HIS A 102 21.07 -16.30 -12.07
N GLN A 103 20.00 -16.12 -11.28
CA GLN A 103 18.67 -15.87 -11.81
C GLN A 103 18.59 -14.60 -12.67
N PHE A 104 19.51 -13.65 -12.51
CA PHE A 104 19.63 -12.49 -13.41
C PHE A 104 19.82 -12.92 -14.87
N LYS A 105 20.58 -14.00 -15.13
CA LYS A 105 20.77 -14.52 -16.48
C LYS A 105 19.48 -15.11 -17.04
N VAL A 106 18.62 -15.66 -16.20
CA VAL A 106 17.37 -16.31 -16.64
C VAL A 106 16.39 -15.28 -17.18
N ASN A 107 16.18 -14.17 -16.47
CA ASN A 107 15.38 -13.05 -16.93
C ASN A 107 15.83 -11.75 -16.23
N PRO A 108 16.66 -10.92 -16.89
CA PRO A 108 17.20 -9.68 -16.33
C PRO A 108 16.13 -8.71 -15.84
N GLU A 109 15.05 -8.51 -16.61
CA GLU A 109 13.99 -7.55 -16.27
C GLU A 109 13.20 -8.00 -15.05
N SER A 110 12.81 -9.27 -15.01
CA SER A 110 12.12 -9.83 -13.85
C SER A 110 13.01 -9.83 -12.62
N PHE A 111 14.32 -10.07 -12.77
CA PHE A 111 15.27 -10.01 -11.66
C PHE A 111 15.38 -8.58 -11.11
N ILE A 112 15.61 -7.58 -11.96
CA ILE A 112 15.71 -6.17 -11.57
C ILE A 112 14.44 -5.76 -10.80
N LYS A 113 13.27 -6.00 -11.39
CA LYS A 113 11.98 -5.61 -10.80
C LYS A 113 11.74 -6.24 -9.42
N GLU A 114 11.97 -7.55 -9.30
CA GLU A 114 11.70 -8.26 -8.03
C GLU A 114 12.75 -7.91 -6.96
N VAL A 115 14.02 -7.74 -7.32
CA VAL A 115 15.05 -7.27 -6.38
C VAL A 115 14.76 -5.85 -5.90
N SER A 116 14.44 -4.92 -6.81
CA SER A 116 14.04 -3.54 -6.47
C SER A 116 12.84 -3.52 -5.52
N LYS A 117 11.84 -4.38 -5.77
CA LYS A 117 10.66 -4.52 -4.92
C LYS A 117 11.05 -4.99 -3.51
N ILE A 118 11.85 -6.05 -3.39
CA ILE A 118 12.29 -6.59 -2.10
C ILE A 118 13.08 -5.54 -1.31
N ILE A 119 13.99 -4.80 -1.97
CA ILE A 119 14.77 -3.73 -1.33
C ILE A 119 13.86 -2.59 -0.84
N ASN A 120 12.89 -2.17 -1.65
CA ASN A 120 11.94 -1.13 -1.24
C ASN A 120 11.06 -1.58 -0.07
N ASP A 121 10.70 -2.86 -0.04
CA ASP A 121 9.96 -3.44 1.09
C ASP A 121 10.79 -3.43 2.37
N GLU A 122 12.03 -3.89 2.30
CA GLU A 122 12.93 -3.93 3.46
C GLU A 122 13.29 -2.53 3.96
N LYS A 123 13.53 -1.58 3.04
CA LYS A 123 13.73 -0.18 3.40
C LYS A 123 12.57 0.35 4.22
N ALA A 124 11.34 0.12 3.78
CA ALA A 124 10.19 0.60 4.52
C ALA A 124 9.99 -0.11 5.87
N THR A 125 10.32 -1.40 5.97
CA THR A 125 10.30 -2.13 7.26
C THR A 125 11.37 -1.60 8.23
N THR A 126 12.59 -1.35 7.75
CA THR A 126 13.69 -0.78 8.57
C THR A 126 13.29 0.61 9.09
N LEU A 127 12.70 1.43 8.23
CA LEU A 127 12.18 2.75 8.60
C LEU A 127 11.08 2.65 9.68
N ILE A 128 10.17 1.68 9.60
CA ILE A 128 9.15 1.46 10.65
C ILE A 128 9.83 1.10 11.96
N ASN A 129 10.79 0.18 11.99
CA ASN A 129 11.37 -0.28 13.24
C ASN A 129 12.11 0.82 13.99
N ASN A 130 12.82 1.69 13.28
CA ASN A 130 13.71 2.69 13.87
C ASN A 130 13.09 4.10 13.95
N ILE A 131 11.81 4.26 13.57
CA ILE A 131 11.14 5.55 13.75
C ILE A 131 10.79 5.79 15.22
N VAL A 132 11.10 6.99 15.67
CA VAL A 132 10.70 7.52 16.99
C VAL A 132 9.87 8.77 16.76
N TYR A 133 8.67 8.79 17.34
CA TYR A 133 7.82 9.97 17.35
C TYR A 133 8.02 10.75 18.64
N SER A 134 8.16 12.07 18.54
CA SER A 134 8.23 12.98 19.67
C SER A 134 7.03 13.92 19.68
N LYS A 135 6.36 14.04 20.83
CA LYS A 135 5.25 14.98 21.02
C LYS A 135 5.77 16.41 20.89
N THR A 136 4.96 17.24 20.25
CA THR A 136 5.16 18.68 20.08
C THR A 136 4.03 19.41 20.77
N ASP A 137 4.21 20.69 21.06
CA ASP A 137 3.13 21.55 21.60
C ASP A 137 2.09 21.96 20.54
N ASN A 138 2.32 21.61 19.27
CA ASN A 138 1.35 21.83 18.19
C ASN A 138 0.06 21.05 18.44
N THR A 139 -1.06 21.77 18.44
CA THR A 139 -2.42 21.23 18.54
C THR A 139 -3.25 21.67 17.34
N TYR A 140 -4.24 20.87 16.99
CA TYR A 140 -5.26 21.29 16.03
C TYR A 140 -6.34 22.09 16.76
N GLU A 141 -6.73 23.24 16.19
CA GLU A 141 -7.89 24.00 16.64
C GLU A 141 -9.18 23.39 16.05
N ASP A 142 -10.32 23.66 16.68
CA ASP A 142 -11.66 23.22 16.23
C ASP A 142 -11.96 23.58 14.76
N LYS A 143 -11.30 24.62 14.24
CA LYS A 143 -11.39 25.05 12.84
C LYS A 143 -11.06 23.92 11.85
N ILE A 144 -10.29 22.92 12.25
CA ILE A 144 -9.97 21.79 11.37
C ILE A 144 -11.23 21.03 10.92
N PHE A 145 -12.27 20.99 11.76
CA PHE A 145 -13.55 20.35 11.41
C PHE A 145 -14.43 21.23 10.53
N THR A 146 -14.07 22.50 10.30
CA THR A 146 -14.86 23.44 9.50
C THR A 146 -15.00 22.93 8.07
N VAL A 147 -16.22 22.54 7.70
CA VAL A 147 -16.46 21.99 6.37
C VAL A 147 -16.64 23.11 5.35
N ASN A 148 -15.55 23.49 4.69
CA ASN A 148 -15.59 24.39 3.55
C ASN A 148 -16.23 23.68 2.34
N ASN A 149 -17.22 24.31 1.70
CA ASN A 149 -17.93 23.76 0.53
C ASN A 149 -18.67 22.43 0.77
N PHE A 150 -19.49 22.33 1.82
CA PHE A 150 -20.40 21.20 2.04
C PHE A 150 -21.45 21.11 0.92
N LYS A 151 -21.10 20.38 -0.16
CA LYS A 151 -21.97 20.09 -1.30
C LYS A 151 -22.22 18.58 -1.35
N GLY A 152 -23.49 18.21 -1.47
CA GLY A 152 -23.95 16.83 -1.59
C GLY A 152 -25.46 16.77 -1.66
N SER A 153 -26.01 15.56 -1.69
CA SER A 153 -27.45 15.31 -1.67
C SER A 153 -27.79 14.34 -0.55
N LEU A 154 -28.86 14.63 0.18
CA LEU A 154 -29.43 13.74 1.21
C LEU A 154 -29.79 12.36 0.65
N ASN A 155 -30.06 12.27 -0.65
CA ASN A 155 -30.43 11.02 -1.31
C ASN A 155 -29.22 10.17 -1.73
N SER A 156 -28.00 10.69 -1.64
CA SER A 156 -26.79 9.97 -2.10
C SER A 156 -25.70 9.91 -1.05
N ASN A 157 -25.12 11.03 -0.67
CA ASN A 157 -23.85 11.10 0.04
C ASN A 157 -23.88 11.95 1.31
N ILE A 158 -25.05 12.45 1.72
CA ILE A 158 -25.25 13.11 3.02
C ILE A 158 -26.15 12.25 3.89
N LEU A 159 -25.75 12.04 5.14
CA LEU A 159 -26.51 11.36 6.19
C LEU A 159 -26.84 12.37 7.30
N GLU A 160 -28.10 12.44 7.70
CA GLU A 160 -28.51 13.15 8.91
C GLU A 160 -28.19 12.29 10.13
N VAL A 161 -27.50 12.88 11.11
CA VAL A 161 -26.84 12.19 12.22
C VAL A 161 -26.99 13.03 13.49
N LYS A 162 -27.05 12.37 14.66
CA LYS A 162 -27.28 13.01 15.96
C LYS A 162 -26.10 12.88 16.92
N LYS A 163 -25.30 11.83 16.78
CA LYS A 163 -24.10 11.59 17.61
C LYS A 163 -22.82 12.08 16.94
N HIS A 164 -22.88 12.50 15.69
CA HIS A 164 -21.74 13.13 15.04
C HIS A 164 -21.53 14.57 15.56
N VAL A 165 -20.31 15.10 15.46
CA VAL A 165 -19.98 16.50 15.82
C VAL A 165 -20.75 17.57 15.00
N TYR A 166 -21.42 17.15 13.92
CA TYR A 166 -22.30 17.96 13.08
C TYR A 166 -23.58 17.20 12.78
N ASP A 167 -24.68 17.90 12.52
CA ASP A 167 -26.00 17.30 12.22
C ASP A 167 -26.04 16.55 10.87
N TYR A 168 -25.07 16.82 9.99
CA TYR A 168 -24.96 16.19 8.69
C TYR A 168 -23.54 15.69 8.44
N LEU A 169 -23.46 14.43 8.02
CA LEU A 169 -22.21 13.76 7.68
C LEU A 169 -22.17 13.47 6.18
N LYS A 170 -21.08 13.85 5.53
CA LYS A 170 -20.79 13.45 4.16
C LYS A 170 -20.02 12.13 4.16
N THR A 171 -20.46 11.17 3.36
CA THR A 171 -19.84 9.85 3.22
C THR A 171 -19.37 9.65 1.78
N ASP A 172 -18.15 9.16 1.61
CA ASP A 172 -17.51 8.98 0.30
C ASP A 172 -17.68 7.54 -0.24
N SER A 173 -18.05 6.59 0.63
CA SER A 173 -18.32 5.20 0.25
C SER A 173 -19.56 4.61 0.93
N LYS A 174 -20.07 3.50 0.38
CA LYS A 174 -21.17 2.74 1.00
C LYS A 174 -20.77 2.18 2.37
N ILE A 175 -19.50 1.73 2.49
CA ILE A 175 -18.94 1.16 3.72
C ILE A 175 -18.93 2.22 4.82
N GLU A 176 -18.42 3.41 4.54
CA GLU A 176 -18.44 4.54 5.49
C GLU A 176 -19.87 4.90 5.91
N ARG A 177 -20.81 4.88 4.96
CA ARG A 177 -22.20 5.23 5.22
C ARG A 177 -22.94 4.19 6.06
N GLU A 178 -22.62 2.92 5.89
CA GLU A 178 -23.13 1.83 6.74
C GLU A 178 -22.50 1.92 8.12
N PHE A 179 -21.19 2.09 8.21
CA PHE A 179 -20.47 2.26 9.46
C PHE A 179 -21.00 3.43 10.29
N ALA A 180 -21.21 4.61 9.69
CA ALA A 180 -21.80 5.77 10.37
C ALA A 180 -23.21 5.50 10.93
N LYS A 181 -24.04 4.74 10.20
CA LYS A 181 -25.37 4.33 10.69
C LYS A 181 -25.27 3.42 11.91
N GLU A 182 -24.29 2.53 11.95
CA GLU A 182 -24.05 1.66 13.10
C GLU A 182 -23.57 2.48 14.31
N LEU A 183 -22.69 3.47 14.12
CA LEU A 183 -22.27 4.40 15.16
C LEU A 183 -23.46 5.18 15.75
N GLU A 184 -24.39 5.64 14.91
CA GLU A 184 -25.60 6.36 15.36
C GLU A 184 -26.49 5.52 16.29
N ILE A 185 -26.60 4.21 16.03
CA ILE A 185 -27.45 3.30 16.82
C ILE A 185 -26.68 2.74 18.03
N GLY A 186 -25.36 2.67 17.94
CA GLY A 186 -24.49 2.03 18.92
C GLY A 186 -24.23 2.79 20.22
N GLU A 187 -23.39 2.22 21.09
CA GLU A 187 -22.94 2.77 22.40
C GLU A 187 -21.85 3.83 22.24
N VAL A 188 -22.01 4.69 21.24
CA VAL A 188 -21.12 5.82 20.96
C VAL A 188 -21.73 7.08 21.56
N LEU A 189 -20.93 7.85 22.29
CA LEU A 189 -21.32 9.14 22.83
C LEU A 189 -21.27 10.21 21.75
N VAL A 190 -20.12 10.30 21.09
CA VAL A 190 -19.87 11.24 20.00
C VAL A 190 -18.84 10.68 19.03
N TYR A 191 -18.95 10.99 17.75
CA TYR A 191 -17.93 10.64 16.75
C TYR A 191 -17.74 11.74 15.71
N SER A 192 -16.63 11.66 14.99
CA SER A 192 -16.31 12.54 13.87
C SER A 192 -15.60 11.78 12.77
N LYS A 193 -15.93 12.07 11.50
CA LYS A 193 -15.04 11.76 10.38
C LYS A 193 -13.90 12.78 10.37
N LEU A 194 -12.66 12.30 10.47
CA LEU A 194 -11.51 13.17 10.49
C LEU A 194 -11.35 13.86 9.12
N PRO A 195 -11.14 15.18 9.10
CA PRO A 195 -10.99 15.95 7.88
C PRO A 195 -9.67 15.63 7.19
N ASN A 196 -9.63 15.88 5.88
CA ASN A 196 -8.44 15.65 5.05
C ASN A 196 -7.19 16.41 5.51
N ASP A 197 -7.35 17.49 6.29
CA ASP A 197 -6.23 18.29 6.79
C ASP A 197 -5.58 17.68 8.04
N PHE A 198 -6.21 16.67 8.66
CA PHE A 198 -5.61 15.93 9.76
C PHE A 198 -4.59 14.94 9.21
N LYS A 199 -3.30 15.27 9.36
CA LYS A 199 -2.20 14.49 8.76
C LYS A 199 -1.21 14.02 9.81
N ILE A 200 -0.97 12.70 9.81
CA ILE A 200 0.13 12.06 10.52
C ILE A 200 1.31 11.98 9.55
N PRO A 201 2.44 12.64 9.85
CA PRO A 201 3.62 12.59 8.98
C PRO A 201 4.27 11.21 9.08
N THR A 202 4.51 10.57 7.93
CA THR A 202 5.24 9.28 7.85
C THR A 202 6.33 9.35 6.78
N PRO A 203 7.39 8.52 6.87
CA PRO A 203 8.43 8.42 5.84
C PRO A 203 7.92 8.01 4.45
N VAL A 204 6.73 7.42 4.36
CA VAL A 204 6.11 6.95 3.09
C VAL A 204 4.94 7.84 2.65
N GLY A 205 4.92 9.09 3.13
CA GLY A 205 3.90 10.09 2.85
C GLY A 205 2.88 10.25 3.98
N ASN A 206 2.18 11.38 3.99
CA ASN A 206 1.21 11.67 5.05
C ASN A 206 0.07 10.64 5.07
N TYR A 207 -0.33 10.27 6.28
CA TYR A 207 -1.46 9.39 6.54
C TYR A 207 -2.58 10.15 7.26
N ASN A 208 -3.82 9.74 7.03
CA ASN A 208 -5.02 10.38 7.57
C ASN A 208 -5.93 9.26 8.03
N PRO A 209 -6.09 9.05 9.34
CA PRO A 209 -7.09 8.12 9.82
C PRO A 209 -8.51 8.60 9.49
N ASP A 210 -9.47 7.69 9.36
CA ASP A 210 -10.83 8.04 8.94
C ASP A 210 -11.71 8.62 10.05
N TRP A 211 -11.72 8.02 11.25
CA TRP A 211 -12.70 8.34 12.30
C TRP A 211 -12.06 8.63 13.64
N ALA A 212 -12.70 9.48 14.44
CA ALA A 212 -12.46 9.61 15.87
C ALA A 212 -13.77 9.35 16.62
N ILE A 213 -13.77 8.39 17.53
CA ILE A 213 -14.98 7.87 18.17
C ILE A 213 -14.78 7.89 19.68
N VAL A 214 -15.78 8.39 20.42
CA VAL A 214 -15.81 8.39 21.87
C VAL A 214 -16.95 7.50 22.35
N PHE A 215 -16.64 6.53 23.19
CA PHE A 215 -17.61 5.60 23.76
C PHE A 215 -18.23 6.12 25.05
N ASP A 216 -19.50 5.79 25.27
CA ASP A 216 -20.18 6.00 26.55
C ASP A 216 -20.10 4.70 27.36
N THR A 217 -19.07 4.56 28.20
CA THR A 217 -18.93 3.37 29.08
C THR A 217 -18.88 3.79 30.54
N ASP A 218 -19.50 3.00 31.42
CA ASP A 218 -19.50 3.21 32.87
C ASP A 218 -18.10 3.16 33.51
N LYS A 219 -17.10 2.65 32.77
CA LYS A 219 -15.71 2.54 33.22
C LYS A 219 -14.79 3.64 32.66
N PHE A 220 -15.08 4.19 31.48
CA PHE A 220 -14.26 5.21 30.82
C PHE A 220 -15.13 6.15 29.97
N LYS A 221 -15.08 7.46 30.27
CA LYS A 221 -15.69 8.51 29.43
C LYS A 221 -14.78 9.01 28.31
N TYR A 222 -13.53 8.56 28.29
CA TYR A 222 -12.46 9.11 27.45
C TYR A 222 -11.76 8.00 26.69
N VAL A 223 -12.40 7.37 25.71
CA VAL A 223 -11.63 6.53 24.78
C VAL A 223 -11.83 7.03 23.37
N TYR A 224 -10.86 7.84 22.92
CA TYR A 224 -10.74 8.23 21.52
C TYR A 224 -10.19 7.03 20.77
N PHE A 225 -11.10 6.26 20.15
CA PHE A 225 -10.72 5.27 19.16
C PHE A 225 -10.60 5.93 17.80
N ILE A 226 -9.40 5.86 17.24
CA ILE A 226 -9.16 6.28 15.88
C ILE A 226 -9.19 5.05 14.98
N ALA A 227 -10.18 5.01 14.10
CA ALA A 227 -10.54 3.85 13.30
C ALA A 227 -10.34 4.11 11.80
N GLU A 228 -9.73 3.17 11.09
CA GLU A 228 -9.55 3.18 9.64
C GLU A 228 -10.49 2.18 8.98
N THR A 229 -11.38 2.62 8.09
CA THR A 229 -12.33 1.76 7.36
C THR A 229 -11.76 1.37 5.99
N LYS A 230 -11.45 0.08 5.79
CA LYS A 230 -10.84 -0.38 4.53
C LYS A 230 -11.84 -0.37 3.37
N GLY A 231 -11.60 0.49 2.37
CA GLY A 231 -12.29 0.48 1.07
C GLY A 231 -11.62 -0.46 0.07
N SER A 232 -12.29 -1.53 -0.36
CA SER A 232 -11.68 -2.54 -1.24
C SER A 232 -11.65 -2.13 -2.72
N MET A 233 -10.46 -1.87 -3.27
CA MET A 233 -10.03 -2.26 -4.63
C MET A 233 -8.58 -1.86 -4.96
N GLU A 234 -7.71 -1.75 -3.96
CA GLU A 234 -6.32 -1.35 -4.22
C GLU A 234 -5.45 -2.52 -4.72
N SER A 235 -4.51 -2.20 -5.61
CA SER A 235 -3.48 -3.15 -6.05
C SER A 235 -2.65 -3.65 -4.86
N MET A 236 -2.05 -4.84 -4.98
CA MET A 236 -1.23 -5.43 -3.90
C MET A 236 -0.11 -4.51 -3.41
N GLN A 237 0.42 -3.64 -4.29
CA GLN A 237 1.46 -2.67 -3.94
C GLN A 237 0.92 -1.49 -3.11
N LEU A 238 -0.26 -0.99 -3.47
CA LEU A 238 -0.89 0.13 -2.76
C LEU A 238 -1.27 -0.30 -1.33
N ARG A 239 -1.85 -1.51 -1.18
CA ARG A 239 -2.14 -2.12 0.13
C ARG A 239 -0.91 -2.23 1.01
N ALA A 240 0.23 -2.63 0.46
CA ALA A 240 1.47 -2.75 1.24
C ALA A 240 1.99 -1.40 1.75
N ILE A 241 1.79 -0.31 0.99
CA ILE A 241 2.16 1.05 1.42
C ILE A 241 1.18 1.56 2.48
N GLU A 242 -0.11 1.30 2.29
CA GLU A 242 -1.17 1.62 3.25
C GLU A 242 -0.94 0.91 4.59
N GLU A 243 -0.66 -0.39 4.58
CA GLU A 243 -0.30 -1.16 5.78
C GLU A 243 0.90 -0.56 6.52
N LYS A 244 1.92 -0.10 5.78
CA LYS A 244 3.07 0.59 6.39
C LYS A 244 2.67 1.92 7.03
N ARG A 245 1.78 2.70 6.39
CA ARG A 245 1.25 3.96 6.96
C ARG A 245 0.47 3.72 8.25
N ILE A 246 -0.32 2.66 8.29
CA ILE A 246 -1.04 2.21 9.49
C ILE A 246 -0.04 1.89 10.61
N ASP A 247 1.06 1.18 10.32
CA ASP A 247 2.06 0.85 11.33
C ASP A 247 2.79 2.09 11.87
N TYR A 248 3.06 3.08 11.02
CA TYR A 248 3.55 4.38 11.48
C TYR A 248 2.54 5.11 12.36
N ALA A 249 1.25 5.05 12.03
CA ALA A 249 0.18 5.65 12.81
C ALA A 249 0.09 5.03 14.21
N LYS A 250 0.21 3.70 14.33
CA LYS A 250 0.28 3.04 15.65
C LYS A 250 1.40 3.62 16.51
N LYS A 251 2.63 3.69 15.97
CA LYS A 251 3.78 4.28 16.68
C LYS A 251 3.56 5.75 17.04
N HIS A 252 2.90 6.51 16.15
CA HIS A 252 2.55 7.90 16.42
C HIS A 252 1.63 8.03 17.64
N PHE A 253 0.54 7.25 17.70
CA PHE A 253 -0.41 7.30 18.81
C PHE A 253 0.15 6.70 20.10
N GLU A 254 0.97 5.66 20.02
CA GLU A 254 1.74 5.13 21.16
C GLU A 254 2.64 6.21 21.77
N ALA A 255 3.35 6.99 20.94
CA ALA A 255 4.22 8.06 21.41
C ALA A 255 3.47 9.27 21.98
N LEU A 256 2.19 9.47 21.66
CA LEU A 256 1.37 10.48 22.35
C LEU A 256 1.13 10.11 23.81
N GLY A 257 1.20 8.81 24.15
CA GLY A 257 1.25 8.31 25.53
C GLY A 257 0.04 8.66 26.39
N HIS A 258 -1.10 8.99 25.78
CA HIS A 258 -2.32 9.35 26.51
C HIS A 258 -3.14 8.09 26.75
N ALA A 259 -3.42 7.75 28.01
CA ALA A 259 -4.17 6.54 28.39
C ALA A 259 -5.55 6.43 27.72
N ASP A 260 -6.10 7.58 27.33
CA ASP A 260 -7.44 7.77 26.78
C ASP A 260 -7.49 7.74 25.24
N ILE A 261 -6.35 7.56 24.55
CA ILE A 261 -6.29 7.51 23.09
C ILE A 261 -5.84 6.12 22.66
N LYS A 262 -6.65 5.45 21.84
CA LYS A 262 -6.35 4.16 21.23
C LYS A 262 -6.49 4.28 19.70
N TYR A 263 -5.50 3.77 18.97
CA TYR A 263 -5.56 3.72 17.51
C TYR A 263 -5.64 2.27 17.05
N ASP A 264 -6.60 1.98 16.20
CA ASP A 264 -6.85 0.63 15.73
C ASP A 264 -7.45 0.59 14.33
N VAL A 265 -7.10 -0.45 13.58
CA VAL A 265 -7.72 -0.72 12.29
C VAL A 265 -8.90 -1.65 12.48
N ILE A 266 -10.04 -1.29 11.90
CA ILE A 266 -11.33 -2.00 12.03
C ILE A 266 -12.05 -2.00 10.69
N THR A 267 -12.76 -3.08 10.38
CA THR A 267 -13.53 -3.14 9.12
C THR A 267 -15.00 -2.85 9.35
N THR A 268 -15.51 -3.21 10.53
CA THR A 268 -16.92 -3.11 10.89
C THR A 268 -17.10 -2.47 12.27
N TYR A 269 -18.33 -2.04 12.57
CA TYR A 269 -18.67 -1.59 13.93
C TYR A 269 -18.51 -2.69 14.98
N GLN A 270 -18.72 -3.95 14.60
CA GLN A 270 -18.51 -5.08 15.51
C GLN A 270 -17.03 -5.22 15.91
N ASP A 271 -16.11 -5.11 14.94
CA ASP A 271 -14.67 -5.15 15.23
C ASP A 271 -14.27 -4.05 16.23
N LEU A 272 -14.87 -2.87 16.08
CA LEU A 272 -14.66 -1.76 16.99
C LEU A 272 -15.19 -2.07 18.39
N ARG A 273 -16.41 -2.59 18.51
CA ARG A 273 -16.98 -3.00 19.81
C ARG A 273 -16.10 -4.03 20.51
N ASP A 274 -15.64 -5.03 19.77
CA ASP A 274 -14.82 -6.11 20.33
C ASP A 274 -13.51 -5.55 20.91
N LYS A 275 -12.90 -4.54 20.27
CA LYS A 275 -11.68 -3.87 20.77
C LYS A 275 -11.90 -2.95 21.97
N VAL A 276 -13.10 -2.41 22.11
CA VAL A 276 -13.46 -1.50 23.22
C VAL A 276 -13.83 -2.31 24.47
N MET A 277 -14.48 -3.45 24.29
CA MET A 277 -15.05 -4.27 25.38
C MET A 277 -14.09 -5.32 25.95
N LEU A 278 -12.92 -5.53 25.32
CA LEU A 278 -11.80 -6.34 25.83
C LEU A 278 -10.85 -5.51 26.71
#